data_AF-A0A2G5FNW7-F1
#
_entry.id   AF-A0A2G5FNW7-F1
#
_cell.length_a   1.000
_cell.length_b   1.000
_cell.length_c   1.000
_cell.angle_alpha   90.00
_cell.angle_beta   90.00
_cell.angle_gamma   90.00
#
_symmetry.space_group_name_H-M   'P 1'
#
loop_
_entity.id
_entity.type
_entity.pdbx_description
1 polymer ?
#
loop_
_entity_poly.entity_id
_entity_poly.type
_entity_poly.pdbx_seq_one_letter_code
_entity_poly.pdbx_strand_id
1 'polypeptide(L)'
;MKRITTLCTAGLLTLSAGAASATELLALGADGKLFKVDVASLKVTASMAVSGASDLRGLDVRPASGQLYVLSGTDQLYTLDAASGKATAGSKLQTALAGSGQAVVDFNPVADRLRLLGPDGTSLRVNVDTGEVAVDGKVAYAADGPYAGKQPKVVAGAYTNAYAGTQSTALYNIDLASGSLMLQNPPNDGVQQEVGKVADGLKAAAMDIASDGKGGNTAYVLTGKTLHKLDLDSGKPTTLGDVADLPDGIIDIAVLPAK
;
A
#
# COMPACT_ATOMS: atom_id res chain seq x y z
N MET A 1 59.86 -38.61 -30.99
CA MET A 1 58.82 -38.82 -29.95
C MET A 1 58.71 -37.54 -29.11
N LYS A 2 57.78 -36.63 -29.42
CA LYS A 2 57.51 -35.43 -28.61
C LYS A 2 56.17 -35.64 -27.90
N ARG A 3 56.21 -35.69 -26.56
CA ARG A 3 55.04 -35.81 -25.70
C ARG A 3 54.36 -34.45 -25.60
N ILE A 4 53.09 -34.36 -25.98
CA ILE A 4 52.23 -33.19 -25.78
C ILE A 4 51.48 -33.43 -24.47
N THR A 5 51.75 -32.61 -23.47
CA THR A 5 51.06 -32.63 -22.18
C THR A 5 49.91 -31.63 -22.25
N THR A 6 48.68 -32.12 -22.32
CA THR A 6 47.46 -31.28 -22.27
C THR A 6 47.15 -30.93 -20.81
N LEU A 7 47.16 -29.63 -20.50
CA LEU A 7 46.76 -29.10 -19.20
C LEU A 7 45.27 -28.72 -19.28
N CYS A 8 44.38 -29.48 -18.63
CA CYS A 8 42.98 -29.12 -18.48
C CYS A 8 42.81 -28.18 -17.28
N THR A 9 42.58 -26.89 -17.55
CA THR A 9 42.19 -25.91 -16.53
C THR A 9 40.69 -26.02 -16.30
N ALA A 10 40.27 -26.58 -15.17
CA ALA A 10 38.88 -26.54 -14.73
C ALA A 10 38.58 -25.14 -14.16
N GLY A 11 37.81 -24.33 -14.89
CA GLY A 11 37.31 -23.06 -14.39
C GLY A 11 36.18 -23.29 -13.39
N LEU A 12 36.36 -22.85 -12.15
CA LEU A 12 35.26 -22.77 -11.19
C LEU A 12 34.29 -21.65 -11.61
N LEU A 13 33.07 -22.02 -11.97
CA LEU A 13 31.95 -21.10 -12.11
C LEU A 13 31.44 -20.76 -10.71
N THR A 14 31.79 -19.58 -10.18
CA THR A 14 31.13 -19.04 -9.00
C THR A 14 29.77 -18.47 -9.42
N LEU A 15 28.68 -19.20 -9.14
CA LEU A 15 27.34 -18.61 -9.20
C LEU A 15 27.22 -17.60 -8.05
N SER A 16 27.27 -16.32 -8.37
CA SER A 16 26.81 -15.27 -7.47
C SER A 16 25.28 -15.37 -7.38
N ALA A 17 24.77 -16.04 -6.36
CA ALA A 17 23.38 -15.91 -5.98
C ALA A 17 23.16 -14.44 -5.57
N GLY A 18 22.49 -13.67 -6.42
CA GLY A 18 22.02 -12.34 -6.03
C GLY A 18 21.13 -12.50 -4.81
N ALA A 19 21.45 -11.78 -3.72
CA ALA A 19 20.57 -11.72 -2.57
C ALA A 19 19.22 -11.17 -3.06
N ALA A 20 18.15 -11.97 -2.98
CA ALA A 20 16.82 -11.45 -3.14
C ALA A 20 16.61 -10.43 -2.01
N SER A 21 16.40 -9.16 -2.37
CA SER A 21 16.05 -8.13 -1.38
C SER A 21 14.75 -8.56 -0.71
N ALA A 22 14.74 -8.69 0.61
CA ALA A 22 13.54 -8.99 1.36
C ALA A 22 12.56 -7.81 1.21
N THR A 23 11.26 -8.11 1.02
CA THR A 23 10.21 -7.10 1.05
C THR A 23 10.06 -6.58 2.48
N GLU A 24 10.20 -5.28 2.67
CA GLU A 24 9.96 -4.59 3.94
C GLU A 24 8.66 -3.78 3.83
N LEU A 25 7.76 -3.95 4.81
CA LEU A 25 6.56 -3.12 4.95
C LEU A 25 6.78 -2.12 6.09
N LEU A 26 6.16 -0.95 5.99
CA LEU A 26 6.03 0.01 7.08
C LEU A 26 4.57 0.07 7.51
N ALA A 27 4.25 -0.43 8.70
CA ALA A 27 2.92 -0.36 9.27
C ALA A 27 2.75 0.90 10.12
N LEU A 28 1.62 1.59 9.96
CA LEU A 28 1.21 2.74 10.76
C LEU A 28 0.17 2.32 11.80
N GLY A 29 0.47 2.53 13.08
CA GLY A 29 -0.49 2.37 14.17
C GLY A 29 -1.37 3.62 14.34
N ALA A 30 -2.61 3.44 14.80
CA ALA A 30 -3.51 4.53 15.18
C ALA A 30 -2.94 5.42 16.30
N ASP A 31 -1.94 4.94 17.06
CA ASP A 31 -1.21 5.70 18.08
C ASP A 31 -0.09 6.57 17.51
N GLY A 32 0.08 6.60 16.18
CA GLY A 32 1.11 7.39 15.50
C GLY A 32 2.50 6.77 15.55
N LYS A 33 2.63 5.49 15.86
CA LYS A 33 3.89 4.75 15.73
C LYS A 33 4.00 4.03 14.39
N LEU A 34 5.23 3.89 13.93
CA LEU A 34 5.59 3.13 12.74
C LEU A 34 6.27 1.83 13.17
N PHE A 35 6.02 0.76 12.42
CA PHE A 35 6.61 -0.56 12.62
C PHE A 35 7.14 -1.07 11.29
N LYS A 36 8.46 -1.29 11.19
CA LYS A 36 9.06 -1.97 10.04
C LYS A 36 8.83 -3.46 10.18
N VAL A 37 8.24 -4.07 9.17
CA VAL A 37 7.91 -5.49 9.14
C VAL A 37 8.71 -6.15 8.03
N ASP A 38 9.54 -7.12 8.40
CA ASP A 38 10.18 -8.00 7.44
C ASP A 38 9.21 -9.12 7.04
N VAL A 39 8.83 -9.15 5.77
CA VAL A 39 7.79 -10.09 5.27
C VAL A 39 8.28 -11.54 5.31
N ALA A 40 9.58 -11.78 5.14
CA ALA A 40 10.13 -13.12 5.09
C ALA A 40 10.13 -13.82 6.46
N SER A 41 10.48 -13.08 7.51
CA SER A 41 10.51 -13.55 8.89
C SER A 41 9.21 -13.30 9.66
N LEU A 42 8.27 -12.54 9.08
CA LEU A 42 7.00 -12.12 9.70
C LEU A 42 7.24 -11.50 11.07
N LYS A 43 8.15 -10.52 11.14
CA LYS A 43 8.54 -9.90 12.41
C LYS A 43 8.71 -8.39 12.26
N VAL A 44 8.34 -7.66 13.31
CA VAL A 44 8.74 -6.25 13.47
C VAL A 44 10.25 -6.15 13.72
N THR A 45 10.96 -5.49 12.81
CA THR A 45 12.42 -5.30 12.88
C THR A 45 12.83 -3.98 13.52
N ALA A 46 11.96 -2.97 13.48
CA ALA A 46 12.15 -1.68 14.12
C ALA A 46 10.81 -1.00 14.39
N SER A 47 10.77 -0.13 15.40
CA SER A 47 9.61 0.73 15.67
C SER A 47 10.06 2.14 16.05
N MET A 48 9.28 3.15 15.67
CA MET A 48 9.55 4.55 16.03
C MET A 48 8.23 5.32 16.18
N ALA A 49 8.21 6.34 17.04
CA ALA A 49 7.11 7.28 17.11
C ALA A 49 7.26 8.33 16.01
N VAL A 50 6.16 8.73 15.38
CA VAL A 50 6.17 9.90 14.50
C VAL A 50 6.32 11.17 15.33
N SER A 51 7.22 12.06 14.91
CA SER A 51 7.44 13.38 15.50
C SER A 51 7.14 14.48 14.49
N GLY A 52 6.59 15.61 14.94
CA GLY A 52 6.23 16.74 14.07
C GLY A 52 4.85 16.65 13.40
N ALA A 53 4.16 15.51 13.52
CA ALA A 53 2.79 15.30 13.10
C ALA A 53 2.05 14.42 14.12
N SER A 54 0.72 14.51 14.14
CA SER A 54 -0.17 13.74 15.02
C SER A 54 -1.49 13.47 14.30
N ASP A 55 -2.33 12.59 14.86
CA ASP A 55 -3.64 12.24 14.30
C ASP A 55 -3.51 11.76 12.84
N LEU A 56 -2.64 10.77 12.62
CA LEU A 56 -2.29 10.28 11.29
C LEU A 56 -3.40 9.38 10.74
N ARG A 57 -3.75 9.56 9.47
CA ARG A 57 -4.88 8.88 8.81
C ARG A 57 -4.46 7.77 7.85
N GLY A 58 -3.25 7.83 7.32
CA GLY A 58 -2.67 6.88 6.38
C GLY A 58 -1.36 7.40 5.79
N LEU A 59 -0.59 6.55 5.13
CA LEU A 59 0.71 6.84 4.52
C LEU A 59 0.92 6.08 3.22
N ASP A 60 1.77 6.61 2.34
CA ASP A 60 2.22 5.87 1.16
C ASP A 60 3.52 6.44 0.57
N VAL A 61 4.26 5.61 -0.15
CA VAL A 61 5.48 5.96 -0.87
C VAL A 61 5.14 6.42 -2.27
N ARG A 62 5.47 7.66 -2.60
CA ARG A 62 5.31 8.20 -3.96
C ARG A 62 6.22 7.47 -4.95
N PRO A 63 5.72 6.72 -5.94
CA PRO A 63 6.55 5.91 -6.84
C PRO A 63 7.53 6.74 -7.68
N ALA A 64 7.18 7.99 -8.01
CA ALA A 64 8.01 8.88 -8.80
C ALA A 64 9.29 9.37 -8.09
N SER A 65 9.29 9.41 -6.75
CA SER A 65 10.41 9.96 -5.98
C SER A 65 10.94 9.05 -4.87
N GLY A 66 10.21 7.99 -4.51
CA GLY A 66 10.51 7.13 -3.36
C GLY A 66 10.26 7.82 -2.01
N GLN A 67 9.69 9.03 -1.99
CA GLN A 67 9.40 9.76 -0.77
C GLN A 67 8.13 9.21 -0.11
N LEU A 68 8.21 8.88 1.18
CA LEU A 68 7.07 8.54 2.01
C LEU A 68 6.29 9.80 2.40
N TYR A 69 4.97 9.78 2.19
CA TYR A 69 4.03 10.81 2.60
C TYR A 69 3.06 10.28 3.65
N VAL A 70 2.56 11.16 4.51
CA VAL A 70 1.53 10.85 5.50
C VAL A 70 0.51 11.99 5.59
N LEU A 71 -0.76 11.63 5.77
CA LEU A 71 -1.88 12.56 5.98
C LEU A 71 -2.20 12.67 7.47
N SER A 72 -2.34 13.89 8.00
CA SER A 72 -2.93 14.13 9.32
C SER A 72 -4.43 14.42 9.27
N GLY A 73 -5.11 14.34 10.41
CA GLY A 73 -6.52 14.72 10.58
C GLY A 73 -6.79 16.23 10.50
N THR A 74 -5.77 17.06 10.34
CA THR A 74 -5.90 18.49 10.01
C THR A 74 -5.77 18.77 8.52
N ASP A 75 -5.81 17.72 7.69
CA ASP A 75 -5.61 17.73 6.23
C ASP A 75 -4.24 18.27 5.80
N GLN A 76 -3.25 18.19 6.69
CA GLN A 76 -1.87 18.55 6.40
C GLN A 76 -1.15 17.31 5.87
N LEU A 77 -0.51 17.45 4.71
CA LEU A 77 0.41 16.44 4.19
C LEU A 77 1.80 16.69 4.78
N TYR A 78 2.50 15.60 5.08
CA TYR A 78 3.88 15.62 5.51
C TYR A 78 4.68 14.65 4.66
N THR A 79 5.95 14.98 4.44
CA THR A 79 6.95 13.95 4.12
C THR A 79 7.42 13.31 5.42
N LEU A 80 7.73 12.02 5.40
CA LEU A 80 8.09 11.25 6.58
C LEU A 80 9.40 10.49 6.33
N ASP A 81 10.37 10.67 7.23
CA ASP A 81 11.58 9.86 7.24
C ASP A 81 11.31 8.55 8.01
N ALA A 82 11.27 7.42 7.29
CA ALA A 82 10.95 6.11 7.86
C ALA A 82 12.05 5.51 8.75
N ALA A 83 13.22 6.16 8.89
CA ALA A 83 14.29 5.70 9.78
C ALA A 83 14.24 6.38 11.15
N SER A 84 13.90 7.67 11.16
CA SER A 84 13.86 8.53 12.35
C SER A 84 12.44 8.80 12.86
N GLY A 85 11.41 8.60 12.03
CA GLY A 85 10.03 8.99 12.33
C GLY A 85 9.78 10.49 12.25
N LYS A 86 10.71 11.29 11.70
CA LYS A 86 10.54 12.75 11.59
C LYS A 86 9.61 13.10 10.42
N ALA A 87 8.45 13.67 10.74
CA ALA A 87 7.55 14.27 9.76
C ALA A 87 7.95 15.73 9.49
N THR A 88 7.89 16.15 8.22
CA THR A 88 8.14 17.52 7.78
C THR A 88 6.94 18.02 6.99
N ALA A 89 6.36 19.15 7.43
CA ALA A 89 5.14 19.67 6.83
C ALA A 89 5.36 20.04 5.35
N GLY A 90 4.44 19.56 4.51
CA GLY A 90 4.34 19.91 3.09
C GLY A 90 3.11 20.78 2.83
N SER A 91 2.38 20.47 1.76
CA SER A 91 1.15 21.17 1.42
C SER A 91 -0.03 20.77 2.33
N LYS A 92 -1.02 21.66 2.43
CA LYS A 92 -2.31 21.37 3.07
C LYS A 92 -3.36 21.16 2.00
N LEU A 93 -4.28 20.20 2.19
CA LEU A 93 -5.37 20.00 1.22
C LEU A 93 -6.23 21.25 1.11
N GLN A 94 -6.49 21.70 -0.11
CA GLN A 94 -7.41 22.81 -0.38
C GLN A 94 -8.88 22.43 -0.19
N THR A 95 -9.19 21.13 -0.25
CA THR A 95 -10.49 20.55 0.10
C THR A 95 -10.26 19.48 1.14
N ALA A 96 -10.96 19.59 2.28
CA ALA A 96 -10.81 18.66 3.40
C ALA A 96 -11.27 17.24 3.02
N LEU A 97 -10.59 16.22 3.56
CA LEU A 97 -11.07 14.86 3.47
C LEU A 97 -12.08 14.59 4.59
N ALA A 98 -13.31 14.27 4.21
CA ALA A 98 -14.38 14.02 5.17
C ALA A 98 -14.04 12.91 6.19
N GLY A 99 -14.65 13.01 7.37
CA GLY A 99 -14.46 12.06 8.47
C GLY A 99 -13.12 12.19 9.19
N SER A 100 -12.90 11.28 10.14
CA SER A 100 -11.68 11.18 10.94
C SER A 100 -11.19 9.73 11.00
N GLY A 101 -9.99 9.52 11.54
CA GLY A 101 -9.36 8.19 11.61
C GLY A 101 -8.85 7.71 10.25
N GLN A 102 -8.77 6.38 10.10
CA GLN A 102 -8.22 5.70 8.93
C GLN A 102 -8.84 6.23 7.63
N ALA A 103 -7.99 6.55 6.67
CA ALA A 103 -8.32 6.87 5.30
C ALA A 103 -7.47 6.01 4.37
N VAL A 104 -7.96 5.75 3.16
CA VAL A 104 -7.06 5.25 2.11
C VAL A 104 -6.15 6.40 1.69
N VAL A 105 -4.85 6.16 1.65
CA VAL A 105 -3.82 7.11 1.22
C VAL A 105 -2.91 6.33 0.28
N ASP A 106 -2.98 6.58 -1.02
CA ASP A 106 -2.18 5.78 -1.99
C ASP A 106 -1.89 6.57 -3.27
N PHE A 107 -0.68 6.49 -3.81
CA PHE A 107 -0.28 7.21 -5.01
C PHE A 107 -0.67 6.44 -6.27
N ASN A 108 -1.44 7.10 -7.12
CA ASN A 108 -1.58 6.64 -8.50
C ASN A 108 -0.26 6.88 -9.25
N PRO A 109 0.47 5.83 -9.67
CA PRO A 109 1.80 5.98 -10.27
C PRO A 109 1.76 6.56 -11.70
N VAL A 110 0.63 6.44 -12.40
CA VAL A 110 0.45 6.98 -13.76
C VAL A 110 0.12 8.46 -13.70
N ALA A 111 -0.82 8.85 -12.84
CA ALA A 111 -1.25 10.23 -12.69
C ALA A 111 -0.30 11.06 -11.83
N ASP A 112 0.55 10.39 -11.04
CA ASP A 112 1.42 10.99 -10.04
C ASP A 112 0.62 11.90 -9.09
N ARG A 113 -0.47 11.34 -8.57
CA ARG A 113 -1.40 12.02 -7.64
C ARG A 113 -1.75 11.09 -6.50
N LEU A 114 -1.86 11.67 -5.31
CA LEU A 114 -2.29 10.95 -4.12
C LEU A 114 -3.81 10.79 -4.16
N ARG A 115 -4.29 9.55 -4.12
CA ARG A 115 -5.69 9.19 -3.94
C ARG A 115 -5.97 9.17 -2.44
N LEU A 116 -7.03 9.87 -2.03
CA LEU A 116 -7.57 9.78 -0.68
C LEU A 116 -9.00 9.27 -0.73
N LEU A 117 -9.34 8.25 0.05
CA LEU A 117 -10.72 7.81 0.26
C LEU A 117 -11.12 8.01 1.72
N GLY A 118 -12.21 8.75 1.92
CA GLY A 118 -12.81 8.99 3.24
C GLY A 118 -13.82 7.91 3.60
N PRO A 119 -14.13 7.75 4.90
CA PRO A 119 -15.07 6.73 5.39
C PRO A 119 -16.52 6.95 4.90
N ASP A 120 -16.86 8.13 4.41
CA ASP A 120 -18.17 8.46 3.86
C ASP A 120 -18.26 8.25 2.33
N GLY A 121 -17.20 7.69 1.73
CA GLY A 121 -17.05 7.49 0.30
C GLY A 121 -16.50 8.69 -0.48
N THR A 122 -16.12 9.78 0.19
CA THR A 122 -15.42 10.90 -0.46
C THR A 122 -14.16 10.37 -1.16
N SER A 123 -13.99 10.72 -2.44
CA SER A 123 -12.80 10.36 -3.22
C SER A 123 -12.09 11.61 -3.71
N LEU A 124 -10.87 11.83 -3.25
CA LEU A 124 -10.05 12.97 -3.62
C LEU A 124 -8.82 12.52 -4.39
N ARG A 125 -8.43 13.33 -5.38
CA ARG A 125 -7.16 13.19 -6.08
C ARG A 125 -6.34 14.46 -5.87
N VAL A 126 -5.19 14.30 -5.24
CA VAL A 126 -4.44 15.40 -4.64
C VAL A 126 -3.09 15.57 -5.31
N ASN A 127 -2.73 16.81 -5.62
CA ASN A 127 -1.36 17.19 -5.92
C ASN A 127 -0.63 17.51 -4.61
N VAL A 128 0.29 16.64 -4.20
CA VAL A 128 0.98 16.76 -2.90
C VAL A 128 1.93 17.96 -2.83
N ASP A 129 2.35 18.50 -3.97
CA ASP A 129 3.26 19.65 -4.03
C ASP A 129 2.52 20.98 -3.83
N THR A 130 1.25 21.07 -4.26
CA THR A 130 0.46 22.31 -4.23
C THR A 130 -0.73 22.27 -3.26
N GLY A 131 -1.13 21.07 -2.82
CA GLY A 131 -2.34 20.86 -2.03
C GLY A 131 -3.63 20.95 -2.85
N GLU A 132 -3.56 21.15 -4.17
CA GLU A 132 -4.72 21.17 -5.05
C GLU A 132 -5.45 19.83 -5.02
N VAL A 133 -6.78 19.90 -4.98
CA VAL A 133 -7.65 18.73 -4.86
C VAL A 133 -8.65 18.73 -6.00
N ALA A 134 -8.75 17.58 -6.69
CA ALA A 134 -9.91 17.23 -7.51
C ALA A 134 -10.82 16.30 -6.70
N VAL A 135 -12.12 16.61 -6.66
CA VAL A 135 -13.14 15.73 -6.10
C VAL A 135 -13.64 14.83 -7.24
N ASP A 136 -13.43 13.53 -7.09
CA ASP A 136 -13.81 12.52 -8.07
C ASP A 136 -15.17 11.88 -7.69
N GLY A 137 -15.61 10.87 -8.45
CA GLY A 137 -16.83 10.13 -8.20
C GLY A 137 -16.87 9.55 -6.78
N LYS A 138 -18.01 9.70 -6.11
CA LYS A 138 -18.23 9.16 -4.77
C LYS A 138 -18.16 7.62 -4.82
N VAL A 139 -17.47 7.04 -3.85
CA VAL A 139 -17.33 5.58 -3.76
C VAL A 139 -18.70 4.92 -3.65
N ALA A 140 -19.00 4.02 -4.59
CA ALA A 140 -20.25 3.28 -4.68
C ALA A 140 -20.00 1.89 -5.26
N TYR A 141 -20.85 0.92 -4.93
CA TYR A 141 -20.84 -0.36 -5.64
C TYR A 141 -21.39 -0.21 -7.05
N ALA A 142 -20.86 -1.01 -7.96
CA ALA A 142 -21.41 -1.13 -9.30
C ALA A 142 -22.89 -1.55 -9.28
N ALA A 143 -23.67 -0.98 -10.20
CA ALA A 143 -25.11 -1.19 -10.26
C ALA A 143 -25.50 -2.61 -10.72
N ASP A 144 -24.62 -3.28 -11.45
CA ASP A 144 -24.75 -4.66 -11.91
C ASP A 144 -24.04 -5.68 -10.98
N GLY A 145 -23.41 -5.21 -9.91
CA GLY A 145 -22.68 -6.03 -8.95
C GLY A 145 -23.55 -6.62 -7.83
N PRO A 146 -23.03 -7.61 -7.07
CA PRO A 146 -23.77 -8.29 -6.01
C PRO A 146 -24.08 -7.41 -4.78
N TYR A 147 -23.44 -6.25 -4.70
CA TYR A 147 -23.65 -5.26 -3.64
C TYR A 147 -24.36 -3.99 -4.13
N ALA A 148 -24.95 -4.01 -5.33
CA ALA A 148 -25.68 -2.88 -5.89
C ALA A 148 -26.67 -2.26 -4.90
N GLY A 149 -26.67 -0.92 -4.81
CA GLY A 149 -27.54 -0.16 -3.91
C GLY A 149 -27.14 -0.18 -2.42
N LYS A 150 -26.12 -0.95 -2.02
CA LYS A 150 -25.56 -0.92 -0.66
C LYS A 150 -24.49 0.17 -0.55
N GLN A 151 -24.10 0.48 0.69
CA GLN A 151 -23.03 1.45 0.97
C GLN A 151 -21.70 0.72 1.17
N PRO A 152 -20.66 1.06 0.39
CA PRO A 152 -19.29 0.60 0.65
C PRO A 152 -18.76 1.14 1.98
N LYS A 153 -17.83 0.39 2.55
CA LYS A 153 -16.98 0.77 3.68
C LYS A 153 -15.53 0.42 3.35
N VAL A 154 -14.96 1.16 2.41
CA VAL A 154 -13.55 1.02 2.01
C VAL A 154 -12.63 1.49 3.14
N VAL A 155 -11.63 0.69 3.48
CA VAL A 155 -10.67 0.99 4.57
C VAL A 155 -9.21 0.94 4.15
N ALA A 156 -8.88 0.22 3.09
CA ALA A 156 -7.54 0.17 2.53
C ALA A 156 -7.63 0.14 1.01
N GLY A 157 -6.62 0.63 0.32
CA GLY A 157 -6.59 0.66 -1.14
C GLY A 157 -5.17 0.86 -1.62
N ALA A 158 -4.84 0.25 -2.76
CA ALA A 158 -3.49 0.28 -3.32
C ALA A 158 -3.52 0.18 -4.86
N TYR A 159 -2.63 0.92 -5.52
CA TYR A 159 -2.46 0.87 -6.97
C TYR A 159 -1.46 -0.22 -7.39
N THR A 160 -1.81 -0.92 -8.46
CA THR A 160 -0.85 -1.78 -9.17
C THR A 160 0.18 -0.97 -9.94
N ASN A 161 1.32 -1.61 -10.25
CA ASN A 161 2.43 -1.03 -11.00
C ASN A 161 2.99 0.25 -10.35
N ALA A 162 3.11 0.25 -9.02
CA ALA A 162 3.64 1.34 -8.21
C ALA A 162 5.16 1.55 -8.42
N TYR A 163 5.56 1.94 -9.63
CA TYR A 163 6.92 2.28 -10.01
C TYR A 163 6.94 3.48 -10.97
N ALA A 164 8.03 4.25 -10.94
CA ALA A 164 8.19 5.44 -11.78
C ALA A 164 8.10 5.09 -13.28
N GLY A 165 7.31 5.87 -14.03
CA GLY A 165 7.20 5.72 -15.49
C GLY A 165 6.32 4.57 -15.96
N THR A 166 5.53 3.94 -15.08
CA THR A 166 4.48 3.01 -15.52
C THR A 166 3.45 3.71 -16.42
N GLN A 167 2.93 2.96 -17.39
CA GLN A 167 1.92 3.45 -18.34
C GLN A 167 0.49 3.00 -17.99
N SER A 168 0.35 2.11 -16.99
CA SER A 168 -0.94 1.54 -16.62
C SER A 168 -1.00 1.23 -15.13
N THR A 169 -2.17 1.41 -14.53
CA THR A 169 -2.44 1.09 -13.13
C THR A 169 -3.91 0.72 -12.97
N ALA A 170 -4.23 0.06 -11.86
CA ALA A 170 -5.57 -0.26 -11.41
C ALA A 170 -5.60 -0.10 -9.88
N LEU A 171 -6.66 0.53 -9.36
CA LEU A 171 -6.88 0.69 -7.93
C LEU A 171 -7.66 -0.51 -7.40
N TYR A 172 -7.08 -1.21 -6.43
CA TYR A 172 -7.77 -2.22 -5.66
C TYR A 172 -8.09 -1.67 -4.27
N ASN A 173 -9.24 -2.06 -3.71
CA ASN A 173 -9.69 -1.63 -2.39
C ASN A 173 -10.13 -2.82 -1.55
N ILE A 174 -9.89 -2.74 -0.24
CA ILE A 174 -10.49 -3.64 0.75
C ILE A 174 -11.71 -2.95 1.35
N ASP A 175 -12.84 -3.62 1.22
CA ASP A 175 -14.12 -3.13 1.70
C ASP A 175 -14.62 -3.99 2.88
N LEU A 176 -14.89 -3.36 4.03
CA LEU A 176 -15.35 -4.07 5.23
C LEU A 176 -16.83 -4.47 5.18
N ALA A 177 -17.66 -3.79 4.40
CA ALA A 177 -19.10 -4.06 4.35
C ALA A 177 -19.38 -5.34 3.56
N SER A 178 -18.68 -5.55 2.46
CA SER A 178 -18.65 -6.76 1.66
C SER A 178 -17.69 -7.82 2.22
N GLY A 179 -16.58 -7.39 2.84
CA GLY A 179 -15.46 -8.25 3.23
C GLY A 179 -14.67 -8.75 2.02
N SER A 180 -14.70 -8.02 0.92
CA SER A 180 -14.17 -8.41 -0.39
C SER A 180 -13.05 -7.46 -0.85
N LEU A 181 -12.22 -7.98 -1.75
CA LEU A 181 -11.35 -7.19 -2.62
C LEU A 181 -12.21 -6.62 -3.74
N MET A 182 -12.06 -5.32 -3.98
CA MET A 182 -12.82 -4.57 -4.97
C MET A 182 -11.86 -3.92 -5.97
N LEU A 183 -12.26 -3.85 -7.23
CA LEU A 183 -11.56 -3.14 -8.29
C LEU A 183 -12.29 -1.82 -8.58
N GLN A 184 -11.58 -0.70 -8.52
CA GLN A 184 -12.08 0.62 -8.92
C GLN A 184 -11.29 1.12 -10.14
N ASN A 185 -11.76 0.79 -11.34
CA ASN A 185 -11.08 1.10 -12.59
C ASN A 185 -12.09 1.53 -13.68
N PRO A 186 -12.07 2.80 -14.14
CA PRO A 186 -11.12 3.85 -13.78
C PRO A 186 -11.31 4.36 -12.33
N PRO A 187 -10.23 4.76 -11.65
CA PRO A 187 -10.30 5.17 -10.24
C PRO A 187 -11.13 6.43 -10.00
N ASN A 188 -11.28 7.30 -11.02
CA ASN A 188 -11.98 8.58 -10.84
C ASN A 188 -13.51 8.44 -10.82
N ASP A 189 -14.05 7.28 -11.22
CA ASP A 189 -15.51 7.07 -11.24
C ASP A 189 -16.05 6.70 -9.85
N GLY A 190 -15.19 6.24 -8.93
CA GLY A 190 -15.59 5.78 -7.60
C GLY A 190 -16.31 4.43 -7.56
N VAL A 191 -16.52 3.79 -8.72
CA VAL A 191 -17.31 2.55 -8.82
C VAL A 191 -16.47 1.32 -8.47
N GLN A 192 -16.91 0.60 -7.45
CA GLN A 192 -16.30 -0.62 -6.93
C GLN A 192 -16.95 -1.86 -7.58
N GLN A 193 -16.16 -2.63 -8.31
CA GLN A 193 -16.52 -3.95 -8.83
C GLN A 193 -15.94 -5.04 -7.92
N GLU A 194 -16.73 -6.04 -7.55
CA GLU A 194 -16.21 -7.13 -6.72
C GLU A 194 -15.21 -7.98 -7.53
N VAL A 195 -14.04 -8.23 -6.94
CA VAL A 195 -13.05 -9.18 -7.44
C VAL A 195 -13.25 -10.53 -6.75
N GLY A 196 -13.37 -10.51 -5.43
CA GLY A 196 -13.73 -11.69 -4.66
C GLY A 196 -13.55 -11.52 -3.16
N LYS A 197 -14.08 -12.51 -2.44
CA LYS A 197 -14.17 -12.50 -0.98
C LYS A 197 -12.80 -12.69 -0.32
N VAL A 198 -12.43 -11.75 0.56
CA VAL A 198 -11.21 -11.85 1.37
C VAL A 198 -11.50 -12.62 2.66
N ALA A 199 -12.51 -12.19 3.42
CA ALA A 199 -12.91 -12.86 4.66
C ALA A 199 -14.35 -12.52 5.05
N ASP A 200 -15.00 -13.43 5.78
CA ASP A 200 -16.27 -13.17 6.41
C ASP A 200 -16.10 -12.31 7.68
N GLY A 201 -16.93 -11.28 7.81
CA GLY A 201 -16.94 -10.43 9.01
C GLY A 201 -15.67 -9.62 9.25
N LEU A 202 -14.91 -9.29 8.19
CA LEU A 202 -13.68 -8.49 8.25
C LEU A 202 -13.87 -7.21 9.09
N LYS A 203 -12.97 -6.96 10.04
CA LYS A 203 -13.10 -5.86 11.02
C LYS A 203 -12.13 -4.71 10.80
N ALA A 204 -10.93 -5.02 10.34
CA ALA A 204 -9.87 -4.09 10.03
C ALA A 204 -9.00 -4.68 8.92
N ALA A 205 -8.47 -3.81 8.08
CA ALA A 205 -7.49 -4.18 7.08
C ALA A 205 -6.57 -2.99 6.77
N ALA A 206 -5.34 -3.30 6.40
CA ALA A 206 -4.41 -2.42 5.72
C ALA A 206 -3.86 -3.16 4.50
N MET A 207 -3.55 -2.45 3.41
CA MET A 207 -3.14 -3.07 2.16
C MET A 207 -2.11 -2.21 1.44
N ASP A 208 -1.13 -2.85 0.81
CA ASP A 208 -0.32 -2.23 -0.24
C ASP A 208 0.14 -3.28 -1.28
N ILE A 209 0.51 -2.85 -2.48
CA ILE A 209 0.91 -3.69 -3.61
C ILE A 209 2.37 -3.44 -3.99
N ALA A 210 3.22 -4.43 -3.71
CA ALA A 210 4.60 -4.41 -4.19
C ALA A 210 4.63 -4.68 -5.70
N SER A 211 5.30 -3.82 -6.46
CA SER A 211 5.44 -3.94 -7.92
C SER A 211 6.89 -4.19 -8.32
N ASP A 212 7.15 -5.15 -9.20
CA ASP A 212 8.52 -5.54 -9.60
C ASP A 212 9.07 -4.77 -10.81
N GLY A 213 8.27 -3.88 -11.42
CA GLY A 213 8.62 -3.13 -12.63
C GLY A 213 8.67 -3.97 -13.92
N LYS A 214 8.32 -5.26 -13.84
CA LYS A 214 8.38 -6.25 -14.94
C LYS A 214 7.01 -6.90 -15.19
N GLY A 215 5.95 -6.33 -14.61
CA GLY A 215 4.57 -6.80 -14.71
C GLY A 215 4.07 -7.61 -13.52
N GLY A 216 4.95 -7.95 -12.57
CA GLY A 216 4.59 -8.62 -11.33
C GLY A 216 4.07 -7.64 -10.28
N ASN A 217 2.95 -8.01 -9.66
CA ASN A 217 2.32 -7.31 -8.54
C ASN A 217 2.06 -8.31 -7.41
N THR A 218 2.44 -7.97 -6.18
CA THR A 218 2.15 -8.75 -4.98
C THR A 218 1.37 -7.90 -3.99
N ALA A 219 0.08 -8.18 -3.84
CA ALA A 219 -0.78 -7.50 -2.89
C ALA A 219 -0.60 -8.09 -1.49
N TYR A 220 -0.16 -7.27 -0.55
CA TYR A 220 -0.06 -7.60 0.88
C TYR A 220 -1.26 -7.03 1.61
N VAL A 221 -1.94 -7.84 2.40
CA VAL A 221 -3.06 -7.40 3.24
C VAL A 221 -2.84 -7.85 4.66
N LEU A 222 -2.88 -6.90 5.58
CA LEU A 222 -2.82 -7.16 7.02
C LEU A 222 -4.24 -7.12 7.58
N THR A 223 -4.72 -8.23 8.15
CA THR A 223 -6.02 -8.29 8.83
C THR A 223 -5.79 -8.48 10.34
N GLY A 224 -5.89 -7.38 11.10
CA GLY A 224 -5.41 -7.37 12.48
C GLY A 224 -3.88 -7.49 12.51
N LYS A 225 -3.35 -8.65 12.91
CA LYS A 225 -1.91 -8.93 12.94
C LYS A 225 -1.46 -10.00 11.94
N THR A 226 -2.41 -10.62 11.25
CA THR A 226 -2.13 -11.68 10.28
C THR A 226 -1.88 -11.06 8.91
N LEU A 227 -0.72 -11.35 8.32
CA LEU A 227 -0.35 -10.92 6.97
C LEU A 227 -0.76 -11.98 5.96
N HIS A 228 -1.33 -11.54 4.84
CA HIS A 228 -1.73 -12.36 3.71
C HIS A 228 -1.17 -11.79 2.41
N LYS A 229 -1.04 -12.64 1.41
CA LYS A 229 -1.00 -12.22 0.01
C LYS A 229 -2.39 -12.38 -0.60
N LEU A 230 -2.86 -11.40 -1.35
CA LEU A 230 -4.07 -11.55 -2.15
C LEU A 230 -3.72 -11.86 -3.60
N ASP A 231 -4.48 -12.77 -4.19
CA ASP A 231 -4.58 -12.92 -5.63
C ASP A 231 -5.47 -11.80 -6.18
N LEU A 232 -4.92 -10.94 -7.05
CA LEU A 232 -5.60 -9.75 -7.57
C LEU A 232 -6.67 -10.06 -8.64
N ASP A 233 -6.75 -11.29 -9.13
CA ASP A 233 -7.76 -11.72 -10.11
C ASP A 233 -8.98 -12.34 -9.43
N SER A 234 -8.79 -12.99 -8.28
CA SER A 234 -9.84 -13.74 -7.56
C SER A 234 -10.16 -13.20 -6.16
N GLY A 235 -9.36 -12.27 -5.63
CA GLY A 235 -9.48 -11.74 -4.26
C GLY A 235 -9.11 -12.75 -3.17
N LYS A 236 -8.67 -13.96 -3.52
CA LYS A 236 -8.42 -15.03 -2.56
C LYS A 236 -7.16 -14.78 -1.74
N PRO A 237 -7.23 -14.85 -0.39
CA PRO A 237 -6.05 -14.74 0.45
C PRO A 237 -5.23 -16.03 0.52
N THR A 238 -3.91 -15.86 0.50
CA THR A 238 -2.93 -16.84 0.97
C THR A 238 -2.31 -16.30 2.25
N THR A 239 -2.64 -16.92 3.37
CA THR A 239 -2.11 -16.52 4.68
C THR A 239 -0.64 -16.81 4.80
N LEU A 240 0.14 -15.80 5.19
CA LEU A 240 1.56 -15.94 5.51
C LEU A 240 1.74 -16.29 7.00
N GLY A 241 1.01 -15.59 7.88
CA GLY A 241 1.02 -15.82 9.32
C GLY A 241 0.88 -14.53 10.12
N ASP A 242 0.88 -14.66 11.43
CA ASP A 242 0.90 -13.51 12.35
C ASP A 242 2.28 -12.85 12.34
N VAL A 243 2.29 -11.52 12.29
CA VAL A 243 3.52 -10.74 12.42
C VAL A 243 3.90 -10.64 13.89
N ALA A 244 5.02 -11.25 14.26
CA ALA A 244 5.57 -11.21 15.60
C ALA A 244 5.90 -9.76 16.01
N ASP A 245 5.57 -9.43 17.27
CA ASP A 245 5.79 -8.13 17.91
C ASP A 245 5.00 -6.95 17.30
N LEU A 246 4.08 -7.21 16.36
CA LEU A 246 3.18 -6.18 15.83
C LEU A 246 2.03 -5.93 16.82
N PRO A 247 1.74 -4.68 17.21
CA PRO A 247 0.59 -4.38 18.05
C PRO A 247 -0.72 -4.46 17.26
N ASP A 248 -1.83 -4.48 17.97
CA ASP A 248 -3.14 -4.25 17.37
C ASP A 248 -3.29 -2.77 16.97
N GLY A 249 -4.33 -2.44 16.18
CA GLY A 249 -4.64 -1.05 15.82
C GLY A 249 -3.77 -0.48 14.70
N ILE A 250 -3.22 -1.34 13.84
CA ILE A 250 -2.63 -0.90 12.57
C ILE A 250 -3.74 -0.38 11.65
N ILE A 251 -3.53 0.81 11.09
CA ILE A 251 -4.47 1.50 10.21
C ILE A 251 -3.94 1.61 8.77
N ASP A 252 -2.65 1.39 8.54
CA ASP A 252 -2.10 1.43 7.19
C ASP A 252 -0.80 0.64 7.07
N ILE A 253 -0.44 0.24 5.85
CA ILE A 253 0.86 -0.34 5.51
C ILE A 253 1.34 0.25 4.19
N ALA A 254 2.66 0.43 4.05
CA ALA A 254 3.29 0.73 2.75
C ALA A 254 4.49 -0.18 2.51
N VAL A 255 4.72 -0.58 1.27
CA VAL A 255 5.89 -1.30 0.77
C VAL A 255 7.01 -0.29 0.66
N LEU A 256 8.09 -0.53 1.40
CA LEU A 256 9.27 0.31 1.30
C LEU A 256 10.09 -0.05 0.05
N PRO A 257 10.67 0.94 -0.64
CA PRO A 257 11.59 0.67 -1.74
C PRO A 257 12.75 -0.22 -1.29
N ALA A 258 13.14 -1.17 -2.14
CA ALA A 258 14.34 -1.96 -1.91
C ALA A 258 15.56 -1.03 -1.80
N LYS A 259 16.46 -1.33 -0.85
CA LYS A 259 17.71 -0.58 -0.64
C LYS A 259 18.78 -0.94 -1.66
#